data_AF-A4ILD1-F1
#
_entry.id   AF-A4ILD1-F1
#
_cell.length_a   1.000
_cell.length_b   1.000
_cell.length_c   1.000
_cell.angle_alpha   90.00
_cell.angle_beta   90.00
_cell.angle_gamma   90.00
#
_symmetry.space_group_name_H-M   'P 1'
#
loop_
_entity.id
_entity.type
_entity.pdbx_description
1 polymer ?
#
loop_
_entity_poly.entity_id
_entity_poly.type
_entity_poly.pdbx_seq_one_letter_code
_entity_poly.pdbx_strand_id
1 'polypeptide(L)'
;MKFILDNPYDEGLWIENIEEFFKERDYFLVESKVKENNLQLLINQVGISVSDLQKITGISKQNLNEIIYGESNPSIDKALKIAYVLNYPVEQLFPLKPEDWYHYATDEEGKTLYFNIIDGKIYNTTGKKLAIKNGKYEYYDNVEKRYVTKKEYKQIVSNLQKSELQTRYDGLKQDEKYKGISANRLRRIAKIQLQSDIDKRFKKVYIPIGKRFTPYYFPKGGDYEVE
;
A
#
# COMPACT_ATOMS: atom_id res chain seq x y z
N MET A 1 -1.29 29.76 -6.43
CA MET A 1 -0.24 29.84 -7.46
C MET A 1 -0.50 28.71 -8.45
N LYS A 2 -0.84 29.04 -9.69
CA LYS A 2 -1.17 28.08 -10.77
C LYS A 2 0.10 27.41 -11.26
N PHE A 3 0.06 26.11 -11.48
CA PHE A 3 1.14 25.41 -12.17
C PHE A 3 0.78 25.43 -13.64
N ILE A 4 1.37 26.37 -14.38
CA ILE A 4 1.31 26.32 -15.84
C ILE A 4 2.14 25.11 -16.25
N LEU A 5 1.44 24.00 -16.51
CA LEU A 5 1.96 22.89 -17.28
C LEU A 5 2.07 23.39 -18.72
N ASP A 6 3.20 24.02 -19.07
CA ASP A 6 3.49 24.30 -20.46
C ASP A 6 3.67 22.95 -21.18
N ASN A 7 2.57 22.52 -21.79
CA ASN A 7 2.39 21.29 -22.56
C ASN A 7 2.42 19.96 -21.76
N PRO A 8 1.25 19.38 -21.43
CA PRO A 8 1.15 18.12 -20.67
C PRO A 8 1.61 16.86 -21.44
N TYR A 9 2.15 17.02 -22.66
CA TYR A 9 2.53 15.90 -23.52
C TYR A 9 4.04 15.66 -23.68
N ASP A 10 4.94 16.52 -23.22
CA ASP A 10 6.38 16.27 -23.47
C ASP A 10 7.38 16.60 -22.35
N GLU A 11 7.11 17.53 -21.44
CA GLU A 11 8.18 17.98 -20.53
C GLU A 11 7.71 17.99 -19.08
N GLY A 12 7.96 16.89 -18.36
CA GLY A 12 7.78 16.87 -16.91
C GLY A 12 8.58 17.99 -16.24
N LEU A 13 8.04 18.53 -15.16
CA LEU A 13 8.57 19.72 -14.47
C LEU A 13 9.96 19.41 -13.90
N TRP A 14 10.97 20.19 -14.32
CA TRP A 14 12.32 20.13 -13.76
C TRP A 14 12.35 20.87 -12.43
N ILE A 15 12.83 20.20 -11.38
CA ILE A 15 12.97 20.78 -10.05
C ILE A 15 14.46 20.76 -9.73
N GLU A 16 15.08 21.95 -9.64
CA GLU A 16 16.52 22.09 -9.38
C GLU A 16 16.93 21.52 -8.00
N ASN A 17 16.06 21.67 -7.00
CA ASN A 17 16.24 21.08 -5.67
C ASN A 17 14.95 20.40 -5.21
N ILE A 18 14.91 19.08 -5.36
CA ILE A 18 13.73 18.30 -5.00
C ILE A 18 13.44 18.30 -3.50
N GLU A 19 14.47 18.26 -2.67
CA GLU A 19 14.28 18.22 -1.21
C GLU A 19 13.64 19.51 -0.72
N GLU A 20 14.12 20.65 -1.23
CA GLU A 20 13.55 21.97 -0.95
C GLU A 20 12.13 22.08 -1.47
N PHE A 21 11.86 21.64 -2.71
CA PHE A 21 10.51 21.64 -3.27
C PHE A 21 9.51 20.86 -2.41
N PHE A 22 9.89 19.67 -1.94
CA PHE A 22 9.06 18.83 -1.09
C PHE A 22 8.84 19.48 0.28
N LYS A 23 9.91 20.02 0.88
CA LYS A 23 9.88 20.65 2.21
C LYS A 23 9.02 21.92 2.24
N GLU A 24 9.21 22.83 1.30
CA GLU A 24 8.48 24.11 1.25
C GLU A 24 6.97 23.93 1.07
N ARG A 25 6.56 22.83 0.41
CA ARG A 25 5.16 22.57 0.05
C ARG A 25 4.49 21.52 0.93
N ASP A 26 5.19 21.04 1.95
CA ASP A 26 4.76 19.96 2.83
C ASP A 26 4.32 18.71 2.04
N TYR A 27 5.09 18.41 0.99
CA TYR A 27 4.93 17.23 0.16
C TYR A 27 5.87 16.12 0.62
N PHE A 28 5.45 14.89 0.37
CA PHE A 28 6.23 13.70 0.66
C PHE A 28 5.90 12.58 -0.33
N LEU A 29 6.79 11.60 -0.43
CA LEU A 29 6.56 10.43 -1.26
C LEU A 29 5.74 9.39 -0.48
N VAL A 30 4.60 8.99 -1.05
CA VAL A 30 3.69 8.02 -0.42
C VAL A 30 4.07 6.62 -0.87
N GLU A 31 4.64 5.83 0.04
CA GLU A 31 4.82 4.41 -0.20
C GLU A 31 3.48 3.67 -0.08
N SER A 32 3.16 2.87 -1.09
CA SER A 32 1.97 2.00 -1.12
C SER A 32 2.11 0.86 -0.11
N LYS A 33 1.98 1.16 1.19
CA LYS A 33 1.96 0.17 2.26
C LYS A 33 0.54 -0.04 2.74
N VAL A 34 0.16 -1.31 2.92
CA VAL A 34 -1.05 -1.67 3.66
C VAL A 34 -0.83 -1.28 5.11
N LYS A 35 -1.87 -0.73 5.74
CA LYS A 35 -1.74 -0.20 7.10
C LYS A 35 -1.71 -1.35 8.11
N GLU A 36 -0.94 -1.16 9.16
CA GLU A 36 -0.97 -2.04 10.33
C GLU A 36 -2.38 -2.06 10.93
N ASN A 37 -2.78 -3.23 11.44
CA ASN A 37 -4.07 -3.40 12.09
C ASN A 37 -3.98 -4.39 13.25
N ASN A 38 -4.95 -4.31 14.15
CA ASN A 38 -5.01 -5.14 15.36
C ASN A 38 -6.01 -6.30 15.24
N LEU A 39 -6.51 -6.58 14.04
CA LEU A 39 -7.69 -7.42 13.85
C LEU A 39 -7.48 -8.85 14.38
N GLN A 40 -6.31 -9.47 14.12
CA GLN A 40 -6.03 -10.81 14.64
C GLN A 40 -6.01 -10.86 16.16
N LEU A 41 -5.45 -9.84 16.80
CA LEU A 41 -5.36 -9.75 18.26
C LEU A 41 -6.76 -9.62 18.86
N LEU A 42 -7.60 -8.74 18.31
CA LEU A 42 -8.95 -8.52 18.80
C LEU A 42 -9.87 -9.72 18.56
N ILE A 43 -9.76 -10.41 17.41
CA ILE A 43 -10.48 -11.66 17.15
C ILE A 43 -10.16 -12.71 18.23
N ASN A 44 -8.88 -12.86 18.59
CA ASN A 44 -8.44 -13.80 19.61
C ASN A 44 -8.96 -13.43 21.01
N GLN A 45 -9.05 -12.13 21.33
CA GLN A 45 -9.60 -11.66 22.61
C GLN A 45 -11.10 -11.93 22.75
N VAL A 46 -11.87 -11.77 21.66
CA VAL A 46 -13.31 -12.09 21.64
C VAL A 46 -13.56 -13.60 21.64
N GLY A 47 -12.56 -14.41 21.26
CA GLY A 47 -12.65 -15.87 21.30
C GLY A 47 -13.44 -16.48 20.14
N ILE A 48 -13.59 -15.76 19.02
CA ILE A 48 -14.25 -16.27 17.81
C ILE A 48 -13.24 -16.67 16.74
N SER A 49 -13.61 -17.59 15.84
CA SER A 49 -12.76 -17.90 14.70
C SER A 49 -12.98 -16.91 13.55
N VAL A 50 -12.01 -16.81 12.63
CA VAL A 50 -12.19 -16.07 11.37
C VAL A 50 -13.37 -16.63 10.55
N SER A 51 -13.68 -17.92 10.71
CA SER A 51 -14.83 -18.54 10.04
C SER A 51 -16.16 -18.08 10.62
N ASP A 52 -16.22 -17.78 11.92
CA ASP A 52 -17.41 -17.25 12.57
C ASP A 52 -17.59 -15.80 12.18
N LEU A 53 -16.50 -15.02 12.21
CA LEU A 53 -16.49 -13.65 11.72
C LEU A 53 -16.98 -13.55 10.27
N GLN A 54 -16.56 -14.46 9.38
CA GLN A 54 -17.09 -14.56 8.01
C GLN A 54 -18.61 -14.75 8.01
N LYS A 55 -19.13 -15.71 8.77
CA LYS A 55 -20.57 -16.04 8.78
C LYS A 55 -21.41 -14.87 9.26
N ILE A 56 -20.92 -14.13 10.26
CA ILE A 56 -21.65 -13.02 10.89
C ILE A 56 -21.54 -11.74 10.03
N THR A 57 -20.35 -11.43 9.51
CA THR A 57 -20.11 -10.19 8.73
C THR A 57 -20.49 -10.30 7.26
N GLY A 58 -20.59 -11.53 6.73
CA GLY A 58 -20.73 -11.79 5.30
C GLY A 58 -19.45 -11.54 4.48
N ILE A 59 -18.34 -11.16 5.12
CA ILE A 59 -17.06 -10.91 4.43
C ILE A 59 -16.37 -12.24 4.15
N SER A 60 -15.90 -12.44 2.92
CA SER A 60 -15.25 -13.71 2.55
C SER A 60 -14.02 -13.99 3.43
N LYS A 61 -13.80 -15.27 3.73
CA LYS A 61 -12.62 -15.71 4.51
C LYS A 61 -11.32 -15.22 3.91
N GLN A 62 -11.22 -15.23 2.58
CA GLN A 62 -10.04 -14.74 1.87
C GLN A 62 -9.80 -13.26 2.19
N ASN A 63 -10.84 -12.43 2.08
CA ASN A 63 -10.67 -11.01 2.30
C ASN A 63 -10.42 -10.65 3.77
N LEU A 64 -11.08 -11.33 4.72
CA LEU A 64 -10.75 -11.20 6.14
C LEU A 64 -9.29 -11.54 6.42
N ASN A 65 -8.79 -12.61 5.80
CA ASN A 65 -7.40 -12.99 5.91
C ASN A 65 -6.47 -11.95 5.28
N GLU A 66 -6.77 -11.44 4.08
CA GLU A 66 -5.98 -10.37 3.45
C GLU A 66 -5.92 -9.12 4.36
N ILE A 67 -7.03 -8.76 5.01
CA ILE A 67 -7.04 -7.65 5.98
C ILE A 67 -6.18 -7.98 7.20
N ILE A 68 -6.40 -9.14 7.83
CA ILE A 68 -5.68 -9.60 9.03
C ILE A 68 -4.16 -9.56 8.85
N TYR A 69 -3.67 -10.02 7.70
CA TYR A 69 -2.23 -10.09 7.45
C TYR A 69 -1.66 -8.83 6.79
N GLY A 70 -2.45 -7.75 6.70
CA GLY A 70 -1.99 -6.50 6.08
C GLY A 70 -1.66 -6.68 4.60
N GLU A 71 -2.40 -7.51 3.89
CA GLU A 71 -2.34 -7.66 2.43
C GLU A 71 -3.36 -6.72 1.75
N SER A 72 -4.39 -6.25 2.47
CA SER A 72 -5.35 -5.25 1.97
C SER A 72 -5.92 -4.37 3.08
N ASN A 73 -6.27 -3.12 2.74
CA ASN A 73 -7.06 -2.26 3.60
C ASN A 73 -8.56 -2.55 3.40
N PRO A 74 -9.36 -2.65 4.47
CA PRO A 74 -10.81 -2.82 4.35
C PRO A 74 -11.47 -1.56 3.78
N SER A 75 -12.61 -1.72 3.11
CA SER A 75 -13.52 -0.60 2.88
C SER A 75 -14.18 -0.18 4.20
N ILE A 76 -14.74 1.04 4.22
CA ILE A 76 -15.45 1.57 5.41
C ILE A 76 -16.55 0.60 5.87
N ASP A 77 -17.37 0.09 4.95
CA ASP A 77 -18.42 -0.90 5.24
C ASP A 77 -17.87 -2.15 5.95
N LYS A 78 -16.76 -2.71 5.45
CA LYS A 78 -16.13 -3.89 6.04
C LYS A 78 -15.57 -3.58 7.42
N ALA A 79 -14.90 -2.44 7.58
CA ALA A 79 -14.33 -2.02 8.85
C ALA A 79 -15.42 -1.86 9.92
N LEU A 80 -16.55 -1.22 9.57
CA LEU A 80 -17.70 -1.04 10.46
C LEU A 80 -18.36 -2.37 10.84
N LYS A 81 -18.58 -3.28 9.88
CA LYS A 81 -19.16 -4.61 10.15
C LYS A 81 -18.28 -5.41 11.12
N ILE A 82 -16.98 -5.41 10.90
CA ILE A 82 -16.04 -6.12 11.77
C ILE A 82 -16.04 -5.50 13.17
N ALA A 83 -15.97 -4.16 13.26
CA ALA A 83 -16.01 -3.42 14.52
C ALA A 83 -17.30 -3.71 15.32
N TYR A 84 -18.44 -3.71 14.66
CA TYR A 84 -19.73 -4.03 15.27
C TYR A 84 -19.77 -5.45 15.85
N VAL A 85 -19.32 -6.46 15.09
CA VAL A 85 -19.33 -7.87 15.53
C VAL A 85 -18.35 -8.11 16.67
N LEU A 86 -17.18 -7.47 16.65
CA LEU A 86 -16.19 -7.61 17.71
C LEU A 86 -16.52 -6.73 18.94
N ASN A 87 -17.49 -5.82 18.83
CA ASN A 87 -17.83 -4.83 19.85
C ASN A 87 -16.64 -3.94 20.25
N TYR A 88 -15.89 -3.47 19.27
CA TYR A 88 -14.75 -2.55 19.44
C TYR A 88 -14.89 -1.33 18.52
N PRO A 89 -14.42 -0.14 18.93
CA PRO A 89 -14.33 1.01 18.04
C PRO A 89 -13.42 0.74 16.83
N VAL A 90 -13.79 1.23 15.65
CA VAL A 90 -13.05 1.02 14.39
C VAL A 90 -11.59 1.43 14.52
N GLU A 91 -11.32 2.51 15.26
CA GLU A 91 -10.01 3.09 15.51
C GLU A 91 -9.10 2.15 16.30
N GLN A 92 -9.66 1.25 17.12
CA GLN A 92 -8.88 0.22 17.80
C GLN A 92 -8.49 -0.94 16.88
N LEU A 93 -9.35 -1.25 15.89
CA LEU A 93 -9.05 -2.26 14.87
C LEU A 93 -8.02 -1.75 13.86
N PHE A 94 -8.21 -0.51 13.39
CA PHE A 94 -7.46 0.12 12.32
C PHE A 94 -6.95 1.49 12.79
N PRO A 95 -5.86 1.53 13.57
CA PRO A 95 -5.35 2.77 14.12
C PRO A 95 -4.83 3.68 13.00
N LEU A 96 -5.16 4.97 13.10
CA LEU A 96 -4.59 6.02 12.25
C LEU A 96 -3.32 6.56 12.91
N LYS A 97 -2.23 6.58 12.15
CA LYS A 97 -0.97 7.21 12.55
C LYS A 97 -0.88 8.64 11.98
N PRO A 98 -0.05 9.53 12.54
CA PRO A 98 0.12 10.89 12.00
C PRO A 98 0.43 10.93 10.50
N GLU A 99 1.22 9.98 10.00
CA GLU A 99 1.59 9.83 8.59
C GLU A 99 0.43 9.42 7.67
N ASP A 100 -0.71 8.99 8.23
CA ASP A 100 -1.90 8.62 7.47
C ASP A 100 -2.74 9.82 7.01
N TRP A 101 -2.46 11.00 7.57
CA TRP A 101 -3.20 12.24 7.29
C TRP A 101 -2.60 12.96 6.08
N TYR A 102 -2.95 12.48 4.89
CA TYR A 102 -2.57 13.11 3.64
C TYR A 102 -3.66 12.99 2.57
N HIS A 103 -3.58 13.89 1.59
CA HIS A 103 -4.23 13.71 0.30
C HIS A 103 -3.16 13.50 -0.75
N TYR A 104 -3.50 12.76 -1.80
CA TYR A 104 -2.63 12.74 -2.98
C TYR A 104 -2.58 14.14 -3.57
N ALA A 105 -1.38 14.63 -3.87
CA ALA A 105 -1.21 15.86 -4.62
C ALA A 105 -1.78 15.65 -6.03
N THR A 106 -2.49 16.65 -6.55
CA THR A 106 -3.14 16.60 -7.86
C THR A 106 -2.73 17.78 -8.73
N ASP A 107 -2.83 17.62 -10.06
CA ASP A 107 -2.77 18.74 -10.99
C ASP A 107 -4.08 19.57 -10.99
N GLU A 108 -4.14 20.58 -11.87
CA GLU A 108 -5.31 21.47 -12.02
C GLU A 108 -6.58 20.72 -12.48
N GLU A 109 -6.43 19.53 -13.07
CA GLU A 109 -7.54 18.67 -13.50
C GLU A 109 -7.92 17.62 -12.44
N GLY A 110 -7.31 17.66 -11.25
CA GLY A 110 -7.57 16.73 -10.16
C GLY A 110 -6.90 15.36 -10.34
N LYS A 111 -5.95 15.20 -11.27
CA LYS A 111 -5.23 13.93 -11.48
C LYS A 111 -4.05 13.84 -10.53
N THR A 112 -3.90 12.68 -9.88
CA THR A 112 -2.79 12.41 -8.97
C THR A 112 -1.42 12.62 -9.63
N LEU A 113 -0.52 13.27 -8.90
CA LEU A 113 0.88 13.49 -9.23
C LEU A 113 1.78 12.36 -8.69
N TYR A 114 2.78 12.02 -9.48
CA TYR A 114 3.77 10.99 -9.21
C TYR A 114 5.16 11.54 -9.47
N PHE A 115 6.08 11.28 -8.55
CA PHE A 115 7.49 11.52 -8.77
C PHE A 115 8.13 10.29 -9.45
N ASN A 116 8.89 10.51 -10.52
CA ASN A 116 9.67 9.48 -11.17
C ASN A 116 11.13 9.56 -10.71
N ILE A 117 11.58 8.50 -10.04
CA ILE A 117 12.93 8.43 -9.48
C ILE A 117 14.06 8.31 -10.53
N ILE A 118 13.73 8.04 -11.80
CA ILE A 118 14.73 7.87 -12.87
C ILE A 118 15.16 9.20 -13.44
N ASP A 119 14.17 10.02 -13.82
CA ASP A 119 14.41 11.29 -14.52
C ASP A 119 14.20 12.50 -13.61
N GLY A 120 13.81 12.30 -12.34
CA GLY A 120 13.60 13.39 -11.39
C GLY A 120 12.37 14.25 -11.72
N LYS A 121 11.46 13.77 -12.58
CA LYS A 121 10.31 14.55 -13.05
C LYS A 121 9.02 14.17 -12.33
N ILE A 122 8.11 15.14 -12.26
CA ILE A 122 6.73 14.92 -11.81
C ILE A 122 5.83 14.64 -13.00
N TYR A 123 4.99 13.61 -12.87
CA TYR A 123 3.99 13.20 -13.85
C TYR A 123 2.61 13.16 -13.20
N ASN A 124 1.58 13.64 -13.90
CA ASN A 124 0.22 13.28 -13.55
C ASN A 124 -0.09 11.84 -14.00
N THR A 125 -1.32 11.38 -13.70
CA THR A 125 -1.76 10.02 -14.06
C THR A 125 -1.68 9.72 -15.56
N THR A 126 -1.96 10.71 -16.42
CA THR A 126 -1.92 10.55 -17.88
C THR A 126 -0.48 10.46 -18.38
N GLY A 127 0.38 11.40 -17.98
CA GLY A 127 1.80 11.43 -18.33
C GLY A 127 2.51 10.16 -17.89
N LYS A 128 2.25 9.67 -16.67
CA LYS A 128 2.76 8.39 -16.18
C LYS A 128 2.37 7.22 -17.08
N LYS A 129 1.10 7.14 -17.51
CA LYS A 129 0.63 6.06 -18.39
C LYS A 129 1.32 6.11 -19.76
N LEU A 130 1.46 7.30 -20.32
CA LEU A 130 2.13 7.50 -21.61
C LEU A 130 3.61 7.13 -21.53
N ALA A 131 4.28 7.62 -20.49
CA ALA A 131 5.66 7.29 -20.15
C ALA A 131 5.90 5.77 -20.11
N ILE A 132 5.09 5.05 -19.33
CA ILE A 132 5.14 3.58 -19.23
C ILE A 132 4.88 2.90 -20.58
N LYS A 133 3.89 3.39 -21.34
CA LYS A 133 3.53 2.82 -22.65
C LYS A 133 4.67 2.97 -23.66
N ASN A 134 5.41 4.07 -23.61
CA ASN A 134 6.57 4.35 -24.45
C ASN A 134 7.84 3.63 -23.98
N GLY A 135 7.69 2.57 -23.18
CA GLY A 135 8.80 1.71 -22.76
C GLY A 135 9.53 2.17 -21.51
N LYS A 136 9.05 3.22 -20.79
CA LYS A 136 9.68 3.58 -19.51
C LYS A 136 9.46 2.47 -18.48
N TYR A 137 10.47 2.32 -17.63
CA TYR A 137 10.51 1.34 -16.57
C TYR A 137 9.46 1.62 -15.49
N GLU A 138 8.88 0.56 -14.92
CA GLU A 138 7.91 0.67 -13.82
C GLU A 138 8.53 0.33 -12.46
N TYR A 139 9.60 -0.47 -12.46
CA TYR A 139 10.24 -0.95 -11.25
C TYR A 139 11.76 -0.81 -11.33
N TYR A 140 12.40 -0.72 -10.17
CA TYR A 140 13.83 -0.82 -9.98
C TYR A 140 14.13 -2.12 -9.23
N ASP A 141 15.00 -2.94 -9.79
CA ASP A 141 15.50 -4.17 -9.18
C ASP A 141 16.71 -3.85 -8.30
N ASN A 142 16.53 -3.92 -6.99
CA ASN A 142 17.58 -3.66 -6.00
C ASN A 142 18.68 -4.72 -5.98
N VAL A 143 18.43 -5.92 -6.52
CA VAL A 143 19.42 -7.01 -6.58
C VAL A 143 20.27 -6.86 -7.84
N GLU A 144 19.63 -6.75 -9.00
CA GLU A 144 20.33 -6.60 -10.29
C GLU A 144 20.75 -5.16 -10.60
N LYS A 145 20.40 -4.20 -9.72
CA LYS A 145 20.71 -2.77 -9.83
C LYS A 145 20.31 -2.15 -11.17
N ARG A 146 19.17 -2.56 -11.71
CA ARG A 146 18.66 -2.09 -13.01
C ARG A 146 17.18 -1.78 -12.98
N TYR A 147 16.76 -0.93 -13.91
CA TYR A 147 15.36 -0.65 -14.13
C TYR A 147 14.71 -1.76 -14.97
N VAL A 148 13.46 -2.08 -14.67
CA VAL A 148 12.71 -3.15 -15.33
C VAL A 148 11.32 -2.68 -15.74
N THR A 149 10.92 -3.10 -16.92
CA THR A 149 9.55 -2.92 -17.42
C THR A 149 8.59 -3.84 -16.66
N LYS A 150 7.29 -3.56 -16.75
CA LYS A 150 6.26 -4.45 -16.20
C LYS A 150 6.31 -5.88 -16.75
N LYS A 151 6.70 -6.03 -18.02
CA LYS A 151 6.81 -7.33 -18.68
C LYS A 151 7.96 -8.14 -18.08
N GLU A 152 9.13 -7.53 -17.95
CA GLU A 152 10.29 -8.16 -17.32
C GLU A 152 10.03 -8.48 -15.85
N TYR A 153 9.47 -7.55 -15.09
CA TYR A 153 9.08 -7.78 -13.69
C TYR A 153 8.19 -9.02 -13.55
N LYS A 154 7.13 -9.14 -14.37
CA LYS A 154 6.25 -10.31 -14.36
C LYS A 154 6.99 -11.60 -14.68
N GLN A 155 7.93 -11.56 -15.63
CA GLN A 155 8.72 -12.73 -15.98
C GLN A 155 9.64 -13.16 -14.83
N ILE A 156 10.33 -12.20 -14.21
CA ILE A 156 11.24 -12.46 -13.08
C ILE A 156 10.44 -13.01 -11.90
N VAL A 157 9.35 -12.36 -11.51
CA VAL A 157 8.49 -12.81 -10.41
C VAL A 157 7.92 -14.20 -10.67
N SER A 158 7.46 -14.48 -11.90
CA SER A 158 6.97 -15.82 -12.27
C SER A 158 8.07 -16.87 -12.13
N ASN A 159 9.30 -16.57 -12.55
CA ASN A 159 10.43 -17.46 -12.41
C ASN A 159 10.78 -17.71 -10.93
N LEU A 160 10.85 -16.65 -10.11
CA LEU A 160 11.09 -16.75 -8.66
C LEU A 160 10.02 -17.59 -7.96
N GLN A 161 8.76 -17.40 -8.32
CA GLN A 161 7.65 -18.19 -7.80
C GLN A 161 7.77 -19.68 -8.15
N LYS A 162 8.27 -20.01 -9.34
CA LYS A 162 8.48 -21.40 -9.75
C LYS A 162 9.69 -22.03 -9.06
N SER A 163 10.79 -21.30 -8.93
CA SER A 163 12.05 -21.84 -8.41
C SER A 163 12.12 -21.86 -6.88
N GLU A 164 11.62 -20.82 -6.19
CA GLU A 164 11.86 -20.66 -4.76
C GLU A 164 10.70 -21.10 -3.87
N LEU A 165 9.47 -21.14 -4.39
CA LEU A 165 8.30 -21.40 -3.54
C LEU A 165 8.36 -22.79 -2.91
N GLN A 166 8.78 -23.78 -3.68
CA GLN A 166 8.92 -25.16 -3.20
C GLN A 166 10.05 -25.26 -2.18
N THR A 167 11.22 -24.68 -2.46
CA THR A 167 12.36 -24.65 -1.53
C THR A 167 12.00 -24.02 -0.19
N ARG A 168 11.27 -22.90 -0.20
CA ARG A 168 10.80 -22.24 1.04
C ARG A 168 9.82 -23.10 1.81
N TYR A 169 8.88 -23.73 1.11
CA TYR A 169 7.95 -24.67 1.73
C TYR A 169 8.67 -25.84 2.40
N ASP A 170 9.65 -26.44 1.72
CA ASP A 170 10.41 -27.58 2.25
C ASP A 170 11.27 -27.17 3.45
N GLY A 171 11.86 -25.97 3.42
CA GLY A 171 12.57 -25.40 4.57
C GLY A 171 11.66 -25.20 5.78
N LEU A 172 10.48 -24.61 5.58
CA LEU A 172 9.49 -24.44 6.67
C LEU A 172 8.98 -25.78 7.22
N LYS A 173 8.90 -26.81 6.38
CA LYS A 173 8.46 -28.15 6.81
C LYS A 173 9.48 -28.84 7.72
N GLN A 174 10.76 -28.53 7.56
CA GLN A 174 11.85 -29.09 8.36
C GLN A 174 12.15 -28.31 9.64
N ASP A 175 11.72 -27.05 9.71
CA ASP A 175 11.91 -26.18 10.87
C ASP A 175 10.98 -26.59 12.02
N GLU A 176 11.57 -26.95 13.17
CA GLU A 176 10.86 -27.35 14.39
C GLU A 176 9.84 -26.30 14.86
N LYS A 177 10.08 -25.01 14.58
CA LYS A 177 9.13 -23.92 14.90
C LYS A 177 7.77 -24.10 14.23
N TYR A 178 7.74 -24.77 13.07
CA TYR A 178 6.53 -24.93 12.26
C TYR A 178 5.98 -26.38 12.30
N LYS A 179 6.48 -27.20 13.23
CA LYS A 179 5.99 -28.56 13.44
C LYS A 179 4.51 -28.58 13.85
N GLY A 180 3.75 -29.52 13.29
CA GLY A 180 2.30 -29.62 13.52
C GLY A 180 1.45 -28.61 12.74
N ILE A 181 2.06 -27.70 11.97
CA ILE A 181 1.33 -26.79 11.08
C ILE A 181 0.90 -27.53 9.80
N SER A 182 -0.33 -27.29 9.35
CA SER A 182 -0.86 -27.91 8.14
C SER A 182 -0.10 -27.47 6.88
N ALA A 183 0.02 -28.39 5.91
CA ALA A 183 0.70 -28.13 4.63
C ALA A 183 0.16 -26.88 3.91
N ASN A 184 -1.15 -26.66 3.95
CA ASN A 184 -1.76 -25.47 3.34
C ASN A 184 -1.34 -24.17 4.01
N ARG A 185 -1.19 -24.18 5.34
CA ARG A 185 -0.71 -23.01 6.10
C ARG A 185 0.78 -22.77 5.85
N LEU A 186 1.60 -23.82 5.78
CA LEU A 186 3.01 -23.70 5.42
C LEU A 186 3.20 -23.09 4.02
N ARG A 187 2.44 -23.58 3.01
CA ARG A 187 2.47 -23.00 1.65
C ARG A 187 2.12 -21.51 1.66
N ARG A 188 1.15 -21.12 2.48
CA ARG A 188 0.77 -19.70 2.61
C ARG A 188 1.91 -18.87 3.21
N ILE A 189 2.54 -19.34 4.29
CA ILE A 189 3.68 -18.67 4.90
C ILE A 189 4.82 -18.53 3.89
N ALA A 190 5.13 -19.60 3.13
CA ALA A 190 6.15 -19.56 2.08
C ALA A 190 5.83 -18.50 1.00
N LYS A 191 4.56 -18.40 0.57
CA LYS A 191 4.12 -17.35 -0.37
C LYS A 191 4.30 -15.95 0.20
N ILE A 192 3.92 -15.72 1.45
CA ILE A 192 4.06 -14.42 2.12
C ILE A 192 5.54 -14.03 2.24
N GLN A 193 6.39 -14.97 2.65
CA GLN A 193 7.84 -14.74 2.74
C GLN A 193 8.44 -14.41 1.36
N LEU A 194 8.07 -15.17 0.32
CA LEU A 194 8.53 -14.91 -1.03
C LEU A 194 8.04 -13.54 -1.54
N GLN A 195 6.77 -13.20 -1.31
CA GLN A 195 6.22 -11.91 -1.71
C GLN A 195 6.94 -10.77 -0.98
N SER A 196 7.21 -10.91 0.31
CA SER A 196 7.99 -9.93 1.07
C SER A 196 9.39 -9.71 0.47
N ASP A 197 10.04 -10.77 0.02
CA ASP A 197 11.36 -10.66 -0.61
C ASP A 197 11.28 -10.05 -2.02
N ILE A 198 10.23 -10.35 -2.78
CA ILE A 198 9.93 -9.67 -4.05
C ILE A 198 9.71 -8.17 -3.82
N ASP A 199 8.95 -7.79 -2.80
CA ASP A 199 8.67 -6.39 -2.48
C ASP A 199 9.92 -5.63 -2.00
N LYS A 200 10.85 -6.32 -1.31
CA LYS A 200 12.17 -5.76 -0.98
C LYS A 200 13.06 -5.63 -2.22
N ARG A 201 13.01 -6.61 -3.13
CA ARG A 201 13.79 -6.61 -4.36
C ARG A 201 13.33 -5.52 -5.31
N PHE A 202 12.03 -5.37 -5.53
CA PHE A 202 11.49 -4.46 -6.53
C PHE A 202 10.83 -3.24 -5.91
N LYS A 203 11.33 -2.04 -6.26
CA LYS A 203 10.70 -0.76 -5.89
C LYS A 203 9.99 -0.17 -7.10
N LYS A 204 8.83 0.45 -6.91
CA LYS A 204 8.17 1.20 -7.97
C LYS A 204 8.96 2.46 -8.30
N VAL A 205 9.09 2.74 -9.59
CA VAL A 205 9.77 3.94 -10.12
C VAL A 205 8.92 5.20 -9.94
N TYR A 206 7.60 5.07 -10.16
CA TYR A 206 6.65 6.17 -10.01
C TYR A 206 6.01 6.12 -8.64
N ILE A 207 6.40 7.05 -7.77
CA ILE A 207 5.94 7.11 -6.39
C ILE A 207 4.91 8.24 -6.28
N PRO A 208 3.68 7.98 -5.77
CA PRO A 208 2.70 9.04 -5.58
C PRO A 208 3.22 10.13 -4.64
N ILE A 209 2.85 11.38 -4.92
CA ILE A 209 3.15 12.51 -4.05
C ILE A 209 1.95 12.72 -3.12
N GLY A 210 2.20 12.74 -1.82
CA GLY A 210 1.25 13.09 -0.79
C GLY A 210 1.48 14.53 -0.33
N LYS A 211 0.38 15.20 0.03
CA LYS A 211 0.38 16.47 0.74
C LYS A 211 -0.20 16.22 2.11
N ARG A 212 0.56 16.56 3.16
CA ARG A 212 0.04 16.41 4.53
C ARG A 212 -1.14 17.34 4.72
N PHE A 213 -2.09 16.91 5.54
CA PHE A 213 -3.10 17.80 6.06
C PHE A 213 -3.28 17.55 7.55
N THR A 214 -3.65 18.61 8.27
CA THR A 214 -4.06 18.47 9.66
C THR A 214 -5.59 18.30 9.65
N PRO A 215 -6.13 17.19 10.19
CA PRO A 215 -7.57 17.05 10.29
C PRO A 215 -8.15 18.17 11.15
N TYR A 216 -9.32 18.68 10.74
CA TYR A 216 -10.02 19.69 11.51
C TYR A 216 -10.55 19.09 12.81
N TYR A 217 -10.22 19.69 13.95
CA TYR A 217 -10.75 19.29 15.25
C TYR A 217 -11.96 20.16 15.58
N PHE A 218 -13.14 19.57 15.70
CA PHE A 218 -14.30 20.24 16.28
C PHE A 218 -14.14 20.23 17.80
N PRO A 219 -13.87 21.36 18.47
CA PRO A 219 -13.82 21.39 19.92
C PRO A 219 -15.20 20.98 20.47
N LYS A 220 -15.21 20.02 21.39
CA LYS A 220 -16.44 19.62 22.08
C LYS A 220 -16.94 20.82 22.89
N GLY A 221 -18.07 21.41 22.48
CA GLY A 221 -18.75 22.48 23.24
C GLY A 221 -18.60 23.90 22.69
N GLY A 222 -18.22 24.08 21.42
CA GLY A 222 -18.39 25.38 20.76
C GLY A 222 -19.84 25.56 20.32
N ASP A 223 -20.53 26.56 20.88
CA ASP A 223 -21.80 27.03 20.34
C ASP A 223 -21.56 27.55 18.92
N TYR A 224 -22.00 26.79 17.92
CA TYR A 224 -22.01 27.27 16.55
C TYR A 224 -23.27 28.13 16.39
N GLU A 225 -23.12 29.46 16.45
CA GLU A 225 -24.12 30.34 15.85
C GLU A 225 -24.11 30.06 14.34
N VAL A 226 -25.22 29.50 13.86
CA VAL A 226 -25.45 29.32 12.43
C VAL A 226 -25.88 30.69 11.90
N GLU A 227 -25.00 31.35 11.16
CA GLU A 227 -25.38 32.49 10.29
C GLU A 227 -26.18 32.01 9.08
#